data_AF-A0A3B8QXH4-F1
#
_entry.id   AF-A0A3B8QXH4-F1
#
_cell.length_a   1.000
_cell.length_b   1.000
_cell.length_c   1.000
_cell.angle_alpha   90.00
_cell.angle_beta   90.00
_cell.angle_gamma   90.00
#
_symmetry.space_group_name_H-M   'P 1'
#
loop_
_entity.id
_entity.type
_entity.pdbx_description
1 polymer ?
#
loop_
_entity_poly.entity_id
_entity_poly.type
_entity_poly.pdbx_seq_one_letter_code
_entity_poly.pdbx_strand_id
1 'polypeptide(L)'
;MDSITIGLWTTAGMLCLVFIGMRVAFAAGLAGFLGLVWLRWNGFDYAPERFGKALEISIKVVGQVPHSKVSSHALSLIPTFILIGYLAYYAKLTTALFEAAKRWIAWVPGGLGDSTVFAT
;
A
#
# COMPACT_ATOMS: atom_id res chain seq x y z
N MET A 1 25.96 -22.09 2.21
CA MET A 1 26.27 -20.71 2.68
C MET A 1 25.23 -20.34 3.72
N ASP A 2 25.58 -19.66 4.81
CA ASP A 2 24.55 -19.18 5.73
C ASP A 2 23.68 -18.11 5.06
N SER A 3 22.38 -18.10 5.36
CA SER A 3 21.42 -17.11 4.83
C SER A 3 21.87 -15.67 5.08
N ILE A 4 22.60 -15.44 6.18
CA ILE A 4 23.18 -14.15 6.53
C ILE A 4 24.26 -13.73 5.53
N THR A 5 25.10 -14.65 5.08
CA THR A 5 26.19 -14.36 4.11
C THR A 5 25.61 -13.97 2.74
N ILE A 6 24.54 -14.65 2.30
CA ILE A 6 23.83 -14.31 1.06
C ILE A 6 23.17 -12.93 1.18
N GLY A 7 22.59 -12.64 2.34
CA GLY A 7 22.06 -11.31 2.65
C GLY A 7 23.14 -10.23 2.52
N LEU A 8 24.31 -10.43 3.13
CA LEU A 8 25.43 -9.49 3.08
C LEU A 8 25.87 -9.18 1.65
N TRP A 9 26.03 -10.23 0.82
CA TRP A 9 26.40 -10.09 -0.59
C TRP A 9 25.32 -9.38 -1.42
N THR A 10 24.05 -9.68 -1.15
CA THR A 10 22.92 -9.04 -1.84
C THR A 10 22.86 -7.54 -1.52
N THR A 11 23.01 -7.16 -0.25
CA THR A 11 23.02 -5.76 0.18
C THR A 11 24.24 -5.01 -0.34
N ALA A 12 25.43 -5.63 -0.32
CA ALA A 12 26.63 -5.05 -0.90
C ALA A 12 26.48 -4.82 -2.42
N GLY A 13 25.93 -5.80 -3.14
CA GLY A 13 25.63 -5.68 -4.57
C GLY A 13 24.63 -4.56 -4.88
N MET A 14 23.57 -4.43 -4.07
CA MET A 14 22.62 -3.32 -4.16
C MET A 14 23.31 -1.96 -3.99
N LEU A 15 24.16 -1.83 -2.97
CA LEU A 15 24.92 -0.59 -2.71
C LEU A 15 25.84 -0.23 -3.88
N CYS A 16 26.58 -1.20 -4.42
CA CYS A 16 27.41 -0.98 -5.61
C CYS A 16 26.59 -0.47 -6.81
N LEU A 17 25.43 -1.07 -7.07
CA LEU A 17 24.53 -0.66 -8.15
C LEU A 17 24.01 0.77 -7.97
N VAL A 18 23.75 1.19 -6.74
CA VAL A 18 23.37 2.58 -6.41
C VAL A 18 24.54 3.53 -6.65
N PHE A 19 25.76 3.17 -6.25
CA PHE A 19 26.95 4.01 -6.45
C PHE A 19 27.34 4.19 -7.92
N ILE A 20 27.06 3.21 -8.78
CA ILE A 20 27.26 3.29 -10.23
C ILE A 20 26.26 4.26 -10.90
N GLY A 21 25.29 4.80 -10.15
CA GLY A 21 24.34 5.81 -10.63
C GLY A 21 23.04 5.25 -11.19
N MET A 22 22.75 3.96 -10.96
CA MET A 22 21.43 3.41 -11.31
C MET A 22 20.36 3.93 -10.34
N ARG A 23 19.15 4.23 -10.85
CA ARG A 23 18.04 4.64 -9.97
C ARG A 23 17.78 3.59 -8.90
N VAL A 24 17.64 4.04 -7.66
CA VAL A 24 17.48 3.19 -6.47
C VAL A 24 16.35 2.17 -6.63
N ALA A 25 15.25 2.52 -7.30
CA ALA A 25 14.15 1.59 -7.58
C ALA A 25 14.58 0.36 -8.38
N PHE A 26 15.42 0.54 -9.41
CA PHE A 26 15.94 -0.58 -10.21
C PHE A 26 17.03 -1.35 -9.46
N ALA A 27 17.88 -0.65 -8.70
CA ALA A 27 18.91 -1.29 -7.87
C ALA A 27 18.31 -2.19 -6.80
N ALA A 28 17.34 -1.68 -6.04
CA ALA A 28 16.64 -2.43 -5.01
C ALA A 28 15.79 -3.57 -5.60
N GLY A 29 15.13 -3.33 -6.75
CA GLY A 29 14.33 -4.35 -7.43
C GLY A 29 15.17 -5.52 -7.94
N LEU A 30 16.27 -5.23 -8.66
CA LEU A 30 17.16 -6.26 -9.21
C LEU A 30 17.94 -6.99 -8.12
N ALA A 31 18.51 -6.28 -7.16
CA ALA A 31 19.23 -6.90 -6.06
C ALA A 31 18.29 -7.74 -5.18
N GLY A 32 17.08 -7.25 -4.89
CA GLY A 32 16.07 -8.01 -4.15
C GLY A 32 15.62 -9.27 -4.89
N PHE A 33 15.39 -9.19 -6.20
CA PHE A 33 15.04 -10.35 -7.02
C PHE A 33 16.17 -11.39 -7.04
N LEU A 34 17.41 -10.96 -7.31
CA LEU A 34 18.57 -11.84 -7.33
C LEU A 34 18.84 -12.45 -5.95
N GLY A 35 18.68 -11.68 -4.87
CA GLY A 35 18.82 -12.15 -3.50
C GLY A 35 17.77 -13.20 -3.12
N LEU A 36 16.52 -13.02 -3.54
CA LEU A 36 15.45 -14.01 -3.33
C LEU A 36 15.71 -15.30 -4.10
N VAL A 37 16.16 -15.19 -5.35
CA VAL A 37 16.56 -16.35 -6.18
C VAL A 37 17.73 -17.08 -5.52
N TRP A 38 18.73 -16.35 -5.00
CA TRP A 38 19.92 -16.94 -4.38
C TRP A 38 19.62 -17.57 -3.02
N LEU A 39 18.75 -16.95 -2.21
CA LEU A 39 18.26 -17.50 -0.95
C LEU A 39 17.45 -18.79 -1.20
N ARG A 40 16.62 -18.81 -2.25
CA ARG A 40 15.85 -20.00 -2.62
C ARG A 40 16.74 -21.10 -3.19
N TRP A 41 17.76 -20.76 -3.98
CA TRP A 41 18.75 -21.71 -4.50
C TRP A 41 19.52 -22.41 -3.38
N ASN A 42 19.92 -21.66 -2.35
CA ASN A 42 20.63 -22.20 -1.19
C ASN A 42 19.76 -23.18 -0.37
N GLY A 43 18.44 -22.96 -0.30
CA GLY A 43 17.51 -23.90 0.33
C GLY A 43 17.26 -25.21 -0.44
N PHE A 44 17.80 -25.34 -1.66
CA PHE A 44 17.67 -26.53 -2.53
C PHE A 44 19.01 -27.26 -2.77
N ASP A 45 20.03 -27.00 -1.94
CA ASP A 45 21.32 -27.74 -1.96
C ASP A 45 22.07 -27.67 -3.30
N TYR A 46 22.05 -26.48 -3.93
CA TYR A 46 22.79 -26.17 -5.16
C TYR A 46 22.61 -27.14 -6.35
N ALA A 47 21.48 -27.84 -6.46
CA ALA A 47 21.19 -28.71 -7.60
C ALA A 47 20.90 -27.89 -8.90
N PRO A 48 21.70 -28.03 -9.98
CA PRO A 48 21.51 -27.29 -11.24
C PRO A 48 20.15 -27.51 -11.90
N GLU A 49 19.53 -28.67 -11.65
CA GLU A 49 18.23 -29.07 -12.17
C GLU A 49 17.06 -28.31 -11.55
N ARG A 50 17.24 -27.73 -10.35
CA ARG A 50 16.17 -27.06 -9.59
C ARG A 50 16.25 -25.54 -9.63
N PHE A 51 17.21 -24.97 -10.38
CA PHE A 51 17.25 -23.53 -10.64
C PHE A 51 15.97 -23.02 -11.27
N GLY A 52 15.41 -23.76 -12.23
CA GLY A 52 14.14 -23.42 -12.87
C GLY A 52 13.00 -23.27 -11.85
N LYS A 53 12.93 -24.16 -10.85
CA LYS A 53 11.94 -24.08 -9.76
C LYS A 53 12.23 -22.92 -8.80
N ALA A 54 13.49 -22.65 -8.48
CA ALA A 54 13.87 -21.52 -7.62
C ALA A 54 13.52 -20.17 -8.27
N LEU A 55 13.72 -20.06 -9.59
CA LEU A 55 13.33 -18.90 -10.38
C LEU A 55 11.81 -18.77 -10.46
N GLU A 56 11.09 -19.86 -10.74
CA GLU A 56 9.63 -19.88 -10.79
C GLU A 56 8.99 -19.45 -9.45
N ILE A 57 9.50 -19.95 -8.33
CA ILE A 57 9.00 -19.57 -7.00
C ILE A 57 9.33 -18.11 -6.70
N SER A 58 10.53 -17.65 -7.05
CA SER A 58 10.93 -16.25 -6.84
C SER A 58 10.06 -15.29 -7.66
N ILE A 59 9.73 -15.63 -8.91
CA ILE A 59 8.81 -14.87 -9.76
C ILE A 59 7.40 -14.83 -9.14
N LYS A 60 6.90 -15.95 -8.62
CA LYS A 60 5.60 -16.00 -7.92
C LYS A 60 5.59 -15.10 -6.68
N VAL A 61 6.66 -15.11 -5.88
CA VAL A 61 6.79 -14.25 -4.68
C VAL A 61 6.87 -12.77 -5.07
N VAL A 62 7.66 -12.42 -6.08
CA VAL A 62 7.76 -11.05 -6.56
C VAL A 62 6.44 -10.55 -7.16
N GLY A 63 5.67 -11.42 -7.82
CA GLY A 63 4.34 -11.09 -8.35
C GLY A 63 3.29 -10.78 -7.28
N GLN A 64 3.45 -11.28 -6.05
CA GLN A 64 2.54 -10.96 -4.94
C GLN A 64 2.69 -9.50 -4.49
N VAL A 65 3.89 -8.92 -4.55
CA VAL A 65 4.13 -7.54 -4.10
C VAL A 65 3.28 -6.51 -4.86
N PRO A 66 3.30 -6.43 -6.21
CA PRO A 66 2.45 -5.52 -6.95
C PRO A 66 0.96 -5.89 -6.80
N HIS A 67 0.62 -7.18 -6.74
CA HIS A 67 -0.76 -7.61 -6.50
C HIS A 67 -1.30 -7.06 -5.17
N SER A 68 -0.54 -7.15 -4.08
CA SER A 68 -0.92 -6.59 -2.77
C SER A 68 -0.95 -5.06 -2.77
N LYS A 69 -0.18 -4.38 -3.62
CA LYS A 69 -0.23 -2.91 -3.73
C LYS A 69 -1.38 -2.40 -4.59
N VAL A 70 -1.80 -3.15 -5.61
CA VAL A 70 -2.99 -2.84 -6.41
C VAL A 70 -4.27 -3.20 -5.64
N SER A 71 -4.25 -4.28 -4.86
CA SER A 71 -5.35 -4.66 -3.96
C SER A 71 -5.47 -3.77 -2.72
N SER A 72 -4.54 -2.85 -2.50
CA SER A 72 -4.68 -1.81 -1.49
C SER A 72 -5.84 -0.90 -1.87
N HIS A 73 -6.95 -1.03 -1.15
CA HIS A 73 -8.18 -0.26 -1.35
C HIS A 73 -8.02 1.27 -1.19
N ALA A 74 -6.81 1.77 -0.94
CA ALA A 74 -6.52 3.20 -0.91
C ALA A 74 -6.93 3.91 -2.22
N LEU A 75 -6.71 3.29 -3.38
CA LEU A 75 -7.14 3.89 -4.67
C LEU A 75 -8.67 3.87 -4.85
N SER A 76 -9.38 2.96 -4.18
CA SER A 76 -10.86 2.90 -4.26
C SER A 76 -11.54 3.91 -3.35
N LEU A 77 -10.83 4.54 -2.40
CA LEU A 77 -11.42 5.52 -1.49
C LEU A 77 -12.02 6.72 -2.24
N ILE A 78 -11.37 7.20 -3.30
CA ILE A 78 -11.84 8.37 -4.07
C ILE A 78 -13.18 8.06 -4.76
N PRO A 79 -13.32 6.99 -5.58
CA PRO A 79 -14.61 6.61 -6.16
C PRO A 79 -15.70 6.35 -5.11
N THR A 80 -15.39 5.65 -4.03
CA THR A 80 -16.38 5.33 -2.99
C THR A 80 -16.85 6.58 -2.26
N PHE A 81 -15.96 7.54 -1.99
CA PHE A 81 -16.33 8.81 -1.38
C PHE A 81 -17.27 9.63 -2.27
N ILE A 82 -16.97 9.70 -3.58
CA ILE A 82 -17.83 10.37 -4.56
C ILE A 82 -19.19 9.68 -4.66
N LEU A 83 -19.22 8.34 -4.68
CA LEU A 83 -20.46 7.56 -4.73
C LEU A 83 -21.35 7.82 -3.50
N ILE A 84 -20.77 7.82 -2.29
CA ILE A 84 -21.51 8.14 -1.06
C ILE A 84 -22.07 9.57 -1.12
N GLY A 85 -21.26 10.53 -1.58
CA GLY A 85 -21.69 11.92 -1.76
C GLY A 85 -22.84 12.06 -2.75
N TYR A 86 -22.75 11.40 -3.91
CA TYR A 86 -23.80 11.38 -4.92
C TYR A 86 -25.10 10.77 -4.40
N LEU A 87 -25.00 9.64 -3.69
CA LEU A 87 -26.15 8.96 -3.10
C LEU A 87 -26.81 9.84 -2.02
N ALA A 88 -26.02 10.46 -1.15
CA ALA A 88 -26.50 11.37 -0.11
C ALA A 88 -27.19 12.62 -0.69
N TYR A 89 -26.67 13.16 -1.81
CA TYR A 89 -27.26 14.29 -2.53
C TYR A 89 -28.61 13.92 -3.15
N TYR A 90 -28.69 12.82 -3.90
CA TYR A 90 -29.93 12.38 -4.55
C TYR A 90 -30.98 11.88 -3.55
N ALA A 91 -30.57 11.24 -2.45
CA ALA A 91 -31.47 10.83 -1.37
C ALA A 91 -31.99 12.02 -0.53
N LYS A 92 -31.54 13.26 -0.81
CA LYS A 92 -31.83 14.46 -0.01
C LYS A 92 -31.49 14.28 1.47
N LEU A 93 -30.54 13.40 1.78
CA LEU A 93 -30.19 13.06 3.15
C LEU A 93 -29.60 14.28 3.85
N THR A 94 -28.82 15.09 3.13
CA THR A 94 -28.29 16.37 3.63
C THR A 94 -29.38 17.34 4.04
N THR A 95 -30.46 17.46 3.26
CA THR A 95 -31.58 18.36 3.54
C THR A 95 -32.44 17.83 4.67
N ALA A 96 -32.74 16.53 4.67
CA ALA A 96 -33.51 15.89 5.73
C ALA A 96 -32.79 15.93 7.08
N LEU A 97 -31.47 15.71 7.11
CA LEU A 97 -30.66 15.83 8.32
C LEU A 97 -30.62 17.27 8.82
N PHE A 98 -30.46 18.25 7.93
CA PHE A 98 -30.42 19.67 8.28
C PHE A 98 -31.77 20.14 8.83
N GLU A 99 -32.87 19.67 8.24
CA GLU A 99 -34.22 19.96 8.74
C GLU A 99 -34.53 19.27 10.06
N ALA A 100 -34.10 18.01 10.24
CA ALA A 100 -34.22 17.30 11.51
C ALA A 100 -33.41 17.99 12.62
N ALA A 101 -32.15 18.36 12.33
CA ALA A 101 -31.29 19.10 13.26
C ALA A 101 -31.88 20.48 13.59
N LYS A 102 -32.40 21.20 12.59
CA LYS A 102 -33.10 22.47 12.81
C LYS A 102 -34.31 22.27 13.71
N ARG A 103 -35.16 21.27 13.47
CA ARG A 103 -36.34 21.02 14.33
C ARG A 103 -35.97 20.61 15.76
N TRP A 104 -34.83 19.95 15.95
CA TRP A 104 -34.38 19.50 17.27
C TRP A 104 -33.67 20.61 18.07
N ILE A 105 -32.89 21.45 17.41
CA ILE A 105 -31.99 22.44 18.06
C ILE A 105 -32.53 23.88 17.92
N ALA A 106 -33.53 24.16 17.08
CA ALA A 106 -34.06 25.53 16.88
C ALA A 106 -34.73 26.15 18.11
N TRP A 107 -35.01 25.37 19.16
CA TRP A 107 -35.50 25.90 20.44
C TRP A 107 -34.38 26.52 21.32
N VAL A 108 -33.11 26.26 21.02
CA VAL A 108 -31.98 26.82 21.79
C VAL A 108 -31.73 28.27 21.38
N PRO A 109 -31.89 29.26 22.29
CA PRO A 109 -31.67 30.67 21.99
C PRO A 109 -30.17 30.92 21.74
N GLY A 110 -29.79 31.27 20.50
CA GLY A 110 -28.39 31.53 20.10
C GLY A 110 -27.79 30.57 19.04
N GLY A 111 -28.56 29.64 18.47
CA GLY A 111 -28.07 28.43 17.76
C GLY A 111 -27.03 28.55 16.62
N LEU A 112 -26.85 29.71 15.97
CA LEU A 112 -25.76 29.92 14.97
C LEU A 112 -24.50 30.55 15.57
N GLY A 113 -24.60 31.23 16.72
CA GLY A 113 -23.50 31.91 17.39
C GLY A 113 -22.90 31.11 18.55
N ASP A 114 -23.71 30.43 19.35
CA ASP A 114 -23.20 29.68 20.51
C ASP A 114 -22.53 28.36 20.12
N SER A 115 -22.85 27.81 18.94
CA SER A 115 -22.23 26.59 18.42
C SER A 115 -20.80 26.81 17.91
N THR A 116 -20.42 28.04 17.53
CA THR A 116 -19.03 28.36 17.14
C THR A 116 -18.12 28.59 18.34
N VAL A 117 -18.66 29.02 19.48
CA VAL A 117 -17.90 29.22 20.74
C VAL A 117 -17.58 27.90 21.43
N PHE A 118 -18.45 26.88 21.32
CA PHE A 118 -18.18 25.53 21.86
C PHE A 118 -17.25 24.66 21.00
N ALA A 119 -16.88 25.12 19.80
CA ALA A 119 -16.05 24.36 18.85
C ALA A 119 -14.56 24.79 18.86
N THR A 120 -14.14 25.70 19.75
CA THR A 120 -12.74 25.98 20.09
C THR A 120 -12.46 25.46 21.49
#